data_AF-A0A069DPQ8-F1
#
_entry.id   AF-A0A069DPQ8-F1
#
_cell.length_a   1.000
_cell.length_b   1.000
_cell.length_c   1.000
_cell.angle_alpha   90.00
_cell.angle_beta   90.00
_cell.angle_gamma   90.00
#
_symmetry.space_group_name_H-M   'P 1'
#
loop_
_entity.id
_entity.type
_entity.pdbx_description
1 polymer ?
#
loop_
_entity_poly.entity_id
_entity_poly.type
_entity_poly.pdbx_seq_one_letter_code
_entity_poly.pdbx_strand_id
1 'polypeptide(L)'
;RFPQLNSCCFLFSLETGAKLIGLFELVGDAALFLFGIVSTIKLAVNDESITESEEAHRNVLLTAFVYVDLSFLFELIFAVYLLYGIYKAKQNYIKVWLMVQSVFLIISIFGLFLMIMLHFMISSDDFNIIEETIVLMVHSYFLLVVYSYYRSLRGDNMLLPQV
;
A
#
# COMPACT_ATOMS: atom_id res chain seq x y z
N ARG A 1 7.45 22.30 -4.62
CA ARG A 1 6.77 22.61 -3.33
C ARG A 1 5.49 21.79 -3.33
N PHE A 2 5.41 20.71 -2.55
CA PHE A 2 4.23 19.83 -2.53
C PHE A 2 3.05 20.53 -1.82
N PRO A 3 1.79 20.30 -2.26
CA PRO A 3 0.62 20.85 -1.60
C PRO A 3 0.52 20.34 -0.17
N GLN A 4 0.16 21.21 0.78
CA GLN A 4 0.00 20.88 2.19
C GLN A 4 -1.49 20.90 2.54
N LEU A 5 -1.94 19.89 3.27
CA LEU A 5 -3.28 19.87 3.84
C LEU A 5 -3.23 20.43 5.27
N ASN A 6 -4.10 21.41 5.56
CA ASN A 6 -4.24 21.96 6.92
C ASN A 6 -5.16 21.09 7.80
N SER A 7 -6.00 20.24 7.21
CA SER A 7 -6.92 19.34 7.91
C SER A 7 -7.23 18.12 7.04
N CYS A 8 -7.55 16.98 7.65
CA CYS A 8 -8.00 15.77 6.95
C CYS A 8 -9.54 15.84 6.76
N CYS A 9 -10.01 15.68 5.53
CA CYS A 9 -11.44 15.67 5.18
C CYS A 9 -12.29 16.81 5.80
N PHE A 10 -11.75 18.03 5.92
CA PHE A 10 -12.39 19.21 6.56
C PHE A 10 -12.82 19.07 8.03
N LEU A 11 -12.84 17.86 8.59
CA LEU A 11 -13.48 17.54 9.87
C LEU A 11 -12.48 17.06 10.95
N PHE A 12 -11.33 16.51 10.54
CA PHE A 12 -10.39 15.89 11.47
C PHE A 12 -9.03 16.59 11.47
N SER A 13 -8.38 16.56 12.64
CA SER A 13 -6.97 16.96 12.75
C SER A 13 -6.10 16.05 11.88
N LEU A 14 -4.97 16.59 11.43
CA LEU A 14 -4.01 15.88 10.59
C LEU A 14 -3.46 14.62 11.28
N GLU A 15 -3.32 14.68 12.61
CA GLU A 15 -2.94 13.54 13.45
C GLU A 15 -3.99 12.44 13.44
N THR A 16 -5.27 12.79 13.65
CA THR A 16 -6.37 11.82 13.62
C THR A 16 -6.50 11.18 12.24
N GLY A 17 -6.37 11.98 11.17
CA GLY A 17 -6.35 11.46 9.79
C GLY A 17 -5.22 10.46 9.55
N ALA A 18 -4.00 10.79 9.96
CA ALA A 18 -2.85 9.89 9.83
C ALA A 18 -3.02 8.60 10.66
N LYS A 19 -3.60 8.68 11.86
CA LYS A 19 -3.93 7.49 12.69
C LYS A 19 -4.96 6.60 12.01
N LEU A 20 -6.02 7.18 11.45
CA LEU A 20 -7.06 6.43 10.74
C LEU A 20 -6.51 5.73 9.51
N ILE A 21 -5.65 6.39 8.74
CA ILE A 21 -4.96 5.79 7.58
C ILE A 21 -4.12 4.60 8.03
N GLY A 22 -3.24 4.78 9.03
CA GLY A 22 -2.40 3.68 9.51
C GLY A 22 -3.20 2.51 10.08
N LEU A 23 -4.35 2.77 10.72
CA LEU A 23 -5.24 1.71 11.20
C LEU A 23 -5.96 1.00 10.04
N PHE A 24 -6.41 1.75 9.04
CA PHE A 24 -7.06 1.22 7.85
C PHE A 24 -6.10 0.32 7.07
N GLU A 25 -4.85 0.76 6.85
CA GLU A 25 -3.79 -0.06 6.25
C GLU A 25 -3.55 -1.32 7.09
N LEU A 26 -3.32 -1.18 8.40
CA LEU A 26 -3.05 -2.32 9.27
C LEU A 26 -4.17 -3.39 9.20
N VAL A 27 -5.43 -2.97 9.27
CA VAL A 27 -6.58 -3.89 9.25
C VAL A 27 -6.81 -4.46 7.84
N GLY A 28 -6.69 -3.63 6.81
CA GLY A 28 -6.85 -4.03 5.41
C GLY A 28 -5.79 -5.03 5.00
N ASP A 29 -4.52 -4.72 5.23
CA ASP A 29 -3.39 -5.59 4.88
C ASP A 29 -3.43 -6.90 5.67
N ALA A 30 -3.82 -6.86 6.95
CA ALA A 30 -3.99 -8.08 7.73
C ALA A 30 -5.10 -8.99 7.17
N ALA A 31 -6.24 -8.41 6.78
CA ALA A 31 -7.34 -9.15 6.19
C ALA A 31 -6.95 -9.76 4.83
N LEU A 32 -6.30 -8.97 3.97
CA LEU A 32 -5.83 -9.41 2.65
C LEU A 32 -4.73 -10.47 2.76
N PHE A 33 -3.79 -10.32 3.68
CA PHE A 33 -2.75 -11.33 3.94
C PHE A 33 -3.34 -12.67 4.40
N LEU A 34 -4.31 -12.65 5.31
CA LEU A 34 -4.97 -13.89 5.77
C LEU A 34 -5.76 -14.56 4.64
N PHE A 35 -6.48 -13.77 3.84
CA PHE A 35 -7.21 -14.27 2.68
C PHE A 35 -6.27 -14.84 1.60
N GLY A 36 -5.16 -14.15 1.35
CA GLY A 36 -4.11 -14.56 0.43
C GLY A 36 -3.48 -15.89 0.83
N ILE A 37 -3.03 -16.03 2.08
CA ILE A 37 -2.48 -17.29 2.60
C ILE A 37 -3.47 -18.45 2.44
N VAL A 38 -4.75 -18.26 2.76
CA VAL A 38 -5.76 -19.32 2.60
C VAL A 38 -5.91 -19.71 1.13
N SER A 39 -5.86 -18.75 0.22
CA SER A 39 -5.92 -18.97 -1.24
C SER A 39 -4.68 -19.71 -1.74
N THR A 40 -3.48 -19.31 -1.29
CA THR A 40 -2.20 -19.95 -1.60
C THR A 40 -2.17 -21.40 -1.11
N ILE A 41 -2.62 -21.68 0.12
CA ILE A 41 -2.67 -23.04 0.67
C ILE A 41 -3.64 -23.91 -0.12
N LYS A 42 -4.84 -23.40 -0.45
CA LYS A 42 -5.81 -24.15 -1.27
C LYS A 42 -5.23 -24.52 -2.62
N LEU A 43 -4.52 -23.60 -3.27
CA LEU A 43 -3.88 -23.86 -4.55
C LEU A 43 -2.72 -24.87 -4.43
N ALA A 44 -1.94 -24.80 -3.35
CA ALA A 44 -0.81 -25.70 -3.11
C ALA A 44 -1.23 -27.13 -2.76
N VAL A 45 -2.37 -27.31 -2.09
CA VAL A 45 -2.88 -28.60 -1.63
C VAL A 45 -3.80 -29.27 -2.67
N ASN A 46 -4.25 -28.56 -3.70
CA ASN A 46 -5.14 -29.15 -4.70
C ASN A 46 -4.43 -30.23 -5.53
N ASP A 47 -4.65 -31.49 -5.16
CA ASP A 47 -4.03 -32.70 -5.71
C ASP A 47 -4.93 -33.29 -6.81
N GLU A 48 -5.24 -32.49 -7.82
CA GLU A 48 -5.88 -33.01 -9.03
C GLU A 48 -4.84 -33.73 -9.90
N SER A 49 -5.25 -34.70 -10.72
CA SER A 49 -4.34 -35.35 -11.66
C SER A 49 -4.04 -34.39 -12.83
N ILE A 50 -3.08 -33.48 -12.62
CA ILE A 50 -2.83 -32.32 -13.47
C ILE A 50 -1.94 -32.70 -14.67
N THR A 51 -2.26 -32.21 -15.87
CA THR A 51 -1.38 -32.35 -17.05
C THR A 51 -0.13 -31.47 -16.93
N GLU A 52 0.98 -31.77 -17.64
CA GLU A 52 2.23 -30.96 -17.57
C GLU A 52 2.00 -29.46 -17.85
N SER A 53 1.07 -29.12 -18.76
CA SER A 53 0.71 -27.73 -19.09
C SER A 53 0.01 -27.01 -17.93
N GLU A 54 -0.88 -27.71 -17.23
CA GLU A 54 -1.63 -27.15 -16.10
C GLU A 54 -0.75 -27.06 -14.84
N GLU A 55 0.24 -27.94 -14.71
CA GLU A 55 1.26 -27.85 -13.65
C GLU A 55 2.13 -26.60 -13.80
N ALA A 56 2.59 -26.30 -15.02
CA ALA A 56 3.34 -25.06 -15.28
C ALA A 56 2.50 -23.82 -14.93
N HIS A 57 1.22 -23.80 -15.31
CA HIS A 57 0.31 -22.70 -14.98
C HIS A 57 0.09 -22.58 -13.46
N ARG A 58 -0.14 -23.70 -12.76
CA ARG A 58 -0.27 -23.75 -11.31
C ARG A 58 0.95 -23.19 -10.61
N ASN A 59 2.15 -23.54 -11.05
CA ASN A 59 3.40 -23.07 -10.45
C ASN A 59 3.60 -21.56 -10.64
N VAL A 60 3.22 -21.01 -11.80
CA VAL A 60 3.22 -19.56 -12.03
C VAL A 60 2.23 -18.86 -11.09
N LEU A 61 1.00 -19.37 -10.98
CA LEU A 61 -0.01 -18.81 -10.07
C LEU A 61 0.43 -18.87 -8.60
N LEU A 62 0.98 -20.00 -8.16
CA LEU A 62 1.48 -20.17 -6.80
C LEU A 62 2.60 -19.18 -6.50
N THR A 63 3.54 -19.01 -7.43
CA THR A 63 4.63 -18.03 -7.30
C THR A 63 4.07 -16.60 -7.21
N ALA A 64 3.07 -16.26 -8.03
CA ALA A 64 2.43 -14.95 -7.99
C ALA A 64 1.70 -14.71 -6.66
N PHE A 65 0.95 -15.68 -6.15
CA PHE A 65 0.26 -15.55 -4.87
C PHE A 65 1.23 -15.44 -3.69
N VAL A 66 2.30 -16.24 -3.66
CA VAL A 66 3.34 -16.11 -2.62
C VAL A 66 3.98 -14.72 -2.66
N TYR A 67 4.23 -14.17 -3.85
CA TYR A 67 4.75 -12.81 -3.98
C TYR A 67 3.78 -11.78 -3.39
N VAL A 68 2.49 -11.88 -3.72
CA VAL A 68 1.44 -11.00 -3.20
C VAL A 68 1.30 -11.11 -1.67
N ASP A 69 1.34 -12.32 -1.12
CA ASP A 69 1.30 -12.56 0.32
C ASP A 69 2.49 -11.87 1.03
N LEU A 70 3.69 -11.99 0.48
CA LEU A 70 4.89 -11.32 1.01
C LEU A 70 4.79 -9.79 0.92
N SER A 71 4.19 -9.25 -0.14
CA SER A 71 3.93 -7.81 -0.26
C SER A 71 2.99 -7.31 0.84
N PHE A 72 1.87 -7.98 1.09
CA PHE A 72 0.96 -7.59 2.17
C PHE A 72 1.59 -7.72 3.57
N LEU A 73 2.41 -8.75 3.79
CA LEU A 73 3.17 -8.86 5.03
C LEU A 73 4.13 -7.68 5.23
N PHE A 74 4.78 -7.25 4.15
CA PHE A 74 5.66 -6.09 4.18
C PHE A 74 4.89 -4.81 4.50
N GLU A 75 3.78 -4.55 3.81
CA GLU A 75 2.90 -3.39 4.06
C GLU A 75 2.41 -3.36 5.51
N LEU A 76 2.02 -4.51 6.07
CA LEU A 76 1.60 -4.64 7.46
C LEU A 76 2.68 -4.18 8.45
N ILE A 77 3.95 -4.51 8.19
CA ILE A 77 5.08 -4.03 9.02
C ILE A 77 5.19 -2.50 8.93
N PHE A 78 5.04 -1.92 7.74
CA PHE A 78 5.12 -0.47 7.58
C PHE A 78 3.91 0.26 8.18
N ALA A 79 2.71 -0.31 8.13
CA ALA A 79 1.55 0.21 8.83
C ALA A 79 1.79 0.31 10.35
N VAL A 80 2.44 -0.71 10.94
CA VAL A 80 2.87 -0.66 12.35
C VAL A 80 3.92 0.44 12.58
N TYR A 81 4.90 0.60 11.68
CA TYR A 81 5.89 1.68 11.78
C TYR A 81 5.23 3.06 11.73
N LEU A 82 4.26 3.26 10.83
CA LEU A 82 3.49 4.50 10.74
C LEU A 82 2.77 4.78 12.05
N LEU A 83 1.97 3.83 12.53
CA LEU A 83 1.21 3.99 13.77
C LEU A 83 2.13 4.25 14.96
N TYR A 84 3.21 3.47 15.12
CA TYR A 84 4.19 3.69 16.17
C TYR A 84 4.82 5.08 16.08
N GLY A 85 5.19 5.51 14.87
CA GLY A 85 5.72 6.83 14.58
C GLY A 85 4.77 7.95 14.99
N ILE A 86 3.47 7.80 14.71
CA ILE A 86 2.45 8.78 15.07
C ILE A 86 2.22 8.78 16.59
N TYR A 87 1.96 7.63 17.21
CA TYR A 87 1.66 7.54 18.65
C TYR A 87 2.83 7.98 19.55
N LYS A 88 4.07 7.77 19.10
CA LYS A 88 5.28 8.20 19.82
C LYS A 88 5.83 9.54 19.33
N ALA A 89 5.16 10.22 18.40
CA ALA A 89 5.64 11.43 17.74
C ALA A 89 7.09 11.30 17.23
N LYS A 90 7.47 10.10 16.76
CA LYS A 90 8.82 9.80 16.25
C LYS A 90 8.83 9.96 14.73
N GLN A 91 9.25 11.15 14.29
CA GLN A 91 9.35 11.54 12.87
C GLN A 91 10.09 10.53 11.99
N ASN A 92 11.14 9.88 12.49
CA ASN A 92 11.94 8.95 11.69
C ASN A 92 11.10 7.77 11.17
N TYR A 93 10.19 7.22 11.98
CA TYR A 93 9.36 6.09 11.55
C TYR A 93 8.33 6.51 10.50
N ILE A 94 7.70 7.68 10.70
CA ILE A 94 6.78 8.26 9.72
C ILE A 94 7.50 8.56 8.40
N LYS A 95 8.74 9.07 8.47
CA LYS A 95 9.57 9.36 7.30
C LYS A 95 9.92 8.09 6.53
N VAL A 96 10.25 7.00 7.23
CA VAL A 96 10.55 5.71 6.62
C VAL A 96 9.32 5.18 5.86
N TRP A 97 8.14 5.18 6.50
CA TRP A 97 6.88 4.83 5.82
C TRP A 97 6.64 5.71 4.58
N LEU A 98 6.83 7.03 4.69
CA LEU A 98 6.65 7.96 3.57
C LEU A 98 7.58 7.65 2.39
N MET A 99 8.84 7.30 2.64
CA MET A 99 9.77 6.91 1.59
C MET A 99 9.33 5.64 0.90
N VAL A 100 8.98 4.61 1.68
CA VAL A 100 8.55 3.31 1.15
C VAL A 100 7.27 3.48 0.31
N GLN A 101 6.26 4.16 0.84
CA GLN A 101 5.01 4.38 0.10
C GLN A 101 5.19 5.26 -1.14
N SER A 102 6.13 6.19 -1.13
CA SER A 102 6.45 6.97 -2.34
C SER A 102 7.04 6.07 -3.43
N VAL A 103 7.90 5.12 -3.07
CA VAL A 103 8.50 4.17 -4.01
C VAL A 103 7.42 3.23 -4.56
N PHE A 104 6.56 2.68 -3.71
CA PHE A 104 5.43 1.85 -4.16
C PHE A 104 4.50 2.62 -5.10
N LEU A 105 4.11 3.85 -4.76
CA LEU A 105 3.27 4.67 -5.62
C LEU A 105 3.89 4.88 -7.02
N ILE A 106 5.20 5.12 -7.09
CA ILE A 106 5.91 5.27 -8.37
C ILE A 106 5.87 3.94 -9.15
N ILE A 107 6.17 2.81 -8.51
CA ILE A 107 6.12 1.49 -9.14
C ILE A 107 4.71 1.20 -9.67
N SER A 108 3.67 1.48 -8.89
CA SER A 108 2.27 1.27 -9.28
C SER A 108 1.85 2.17 -10.44
N ILE A 109 2.36 3.42 -10.52
CA ILE A 109 2.12 4.29 -11.68
C ILE A 109 2.75 3.69 -12.96
N PHE A 110 3.97 3.16 -12.87
CA PHE A 110 4.59 2.46 -14.00
C PHE A 110 3.80 1.19 -14.37
N GLY A 111 3.32 0.44 -13.38
CA GLY A 111 2.46 -0.73 -13.58
C GLY A 111 1.18 -0.39 -14.34
N LEU A 112 0.47 0.66 -13.91
CA LEU A 112 -0.73 1.15 -14.59
C LEU A 112 -0.42 1.58 -16.03
N PHE A 113 0.71 2.27 -16.25
CA PHE A 113 1.12 2.66 -17.61
C PHE A 113 1.34 1.44 -18.51
N LEU A 114 2.01 0.40 -18.02
CA LEU A 114 2.22 -0.85 -18.77
C LEU A 114 0.89 -1.56 -19.06
N MET A 115 -0.01 -1.61 -18.08
CA MET A 115 -1.35 -2.20 -18.24
C MET A 115 -2.16 -1.49 -19.33
N ILE A 116 -2.13 -0.15 -19.35
CA ILE A 116 -2.77 0.66 -20.41
C ILE A 116 -2.15 0.33 -21.78
N MET A 117 -0.82 0.29 -21.88
CA MET A 117 -0.15 -0.05 -23.14
C MET A 117 -0.53 -1.45 -23.65
N LEU A 118 -0.58 -2.44 -22.75
CA LEU A 118 -0.97 -3.81 -23.09
C LEU A 118 -2.44 -3.90 -23.54
N HIS A 119 -3.34 -3.18 -22.86
CA HIS A 119 -4.75 -3.11 -23.26
C HIS A 119 -4.89 -2.59 -24.70
N PHE A 120 -4.18 -1.52 -25.07
CA PHE A 120 -4.19 -1.00 -26.44
C PHE A 120 -3.56 -1.96 -27.46
N MET A 121 -2.52 -2.72 -27.09
CA MET A 121 -1.84 -3.64 -28.01
C MET A 121 -2.61 -4.94 -28.26
N ILE A 122 -3.26 -5.49 -27.23
CA ILE A 122 -3.84 -6.84 -27.26
C ILE A 122 -5.38 -6.79 -27.33
N SER A 123 -6.00 -5.62 -27.11
CA SER A 123 -7.47 -5.43 -27.09
C SER A 123 -8.16 -6.39 -26.10
N SER A 124 -7.54 -6.65 -24.95
CA SER A 124 -8.12 -7.47 -23.89
C SER A 124 -8.85 -6.59 -22.88
N ASP A 125 -10.12 -6.89 -22.63
CA ASP A 125 -10.96 -6.20 -21.63
C ASP A 125 -10.71 -6.69 -20.20
N ASP A 126 -9.77 -7.62 -19.99
CA ASP A 126 -9.46 -8.21 -18.68
C ASP A 126 -8.78 -7.23 -17.71
N PHE A 127 -8.38 -6.05 -18.19
CA PHE A 127 -7.68 -5.05 -17.39
C PHE A 127 -8.65 -4.02 -16.80
N ASN A 128 -8.89 -4.07 -15.49
CA ASN A 128 -9.71 -3.07 -14.78
C ASN A 128 -8.95 -1.77 -14.49
N ILE A 129 -8.63 -1.00 -15.55
CA ILE A 129 -7.84 0.23 -15.49
C ILE A 129 -8.50 1.30 -14.61
N ILE A 130 -9.83 1.36 -14.60
CA ILE A 130 -10.60 2.35 -13.83
C ILE A 130 -10.44 2.10 -12.34
N GLU A 131 -10.56 0.84 -11.90
CA GLU A 131 -10.37 0.45 -10.51
C GLU A 131 -8.95 0.80 -10.04
N GLU A 132 -7.92 0.39 -10.80
CA GLU A 132 -6.52 0.70 -10.48
C GLU A 132 -6.24 2.20 -10.39
N THR A 133 -6.85 2.98 -11.27
CA THR A 133 -6.73 4.44 -11.24
C THR A 133 -7.32 5.03 -9.96
N ILE A 134 -8.49 4.54 -9.52
CA ILE A 134 -9.13 5.00 -8.28
C ILE A 134 -8.26 4.62 -7.06
N VAL A 135 -7.73 3.40 -7.03
CA VAL A 135 -6.85 2.92 -5.95
C VAL A 135 -5.61 3.82 -5.85
N LEU A 136 -4.94 4.13 -6.97
CA LEU A 136 -3.80 5.04 -7.00
C LEU A 136 -4.13 6.44 -6.50
N MET A 137 -5.29 6.98 -6.86
CA MET A 137 -5.74 8.28 -6.37
C MET A 137 -5.91 8.27 -4.86
N VAL A 138 -6.55 7.24 -4.31
CA VAL A 138 -6.74 7.06 -2.86
C VAL A 138 -5.39 6.95 -2.15
N HIS A 139 -4.46 6.14 -2.68
CA HIS A 139 -3.13 5.96 -2.11
C HIS A 139 -2.33 7.27 -2.10
N SER A 140 -2.39 8.01 -3.20
CA SER A 140 -1.75 9.33 -3.30
C SER A 140 -2.31 10.32 -2.28
N TYR A 141 -3.61 10.26 -1.99
CA TYR A 141 -4.25 11.07 -0.96
C TYR A 141 -3.77 10.70 0.44
N PHE A 142 -3.69 9.40 0.77
CA PHE A 142 -3.16 8.93 2.04
C PHE A 142 -1.74 9.42 2.28
N LEU A 143 -0.89 9.29 1.26
CA LEU A 143 0.49 9.79 1.29
C LEU A 143 0.56 11.30 1.55
N LEU A 144 -0.32 12.10 0.92
CA LEU A 144 -0.40 13.54 1.15
C LEU A 144 -0.84 13.89 2.58
N VAL A 145 -1.81 13.18 3.15
CA VAL A 145 -2.26 13.39 4.53
C VAL A 145 -1.13 13.11 5.53
N VAL A 146 -0.48 11.95 5.40
CA VAL A 146 0.63 11.57 6.29
C VAL A 146 1.84 12.47 6.10
N TYR A 147 2.15 12.88 4.86
CA TYR A 147 3.22 13.83 4.58
C TYR A 147 2.95 15.19 5.23
N SER A 148 1.71 15.67 5.15
CA SER A 148 1.30 16.91 5.79
C SER A 148 1.46 16.81 7.31
N TYR A 149 1.07 15.68 7.93
CA TYR A 149 1.27 15.41 9.36
C TYR A 149 2.76 15.41 9.75
N TYR A 150 3.58 14.67 9.02
CA TYR A 150 5.03 14.64 9.22
C TYR A 150 5.65 16.04 9.21
N ARG A 151 5.22 16.89 8.27
CA ARG A 151 5.72 18.25 8.16
C ARG A 151 5.23 19.16 9.28
N SER A 152 4.00 19.00 9.76
CA SER A 152 3.50 19.69 10.95
C SER A 152 4.38 19.40 12.16
N LEU A 153 4.65 18.11 12.40
CA LEU A 153 5.49 17.66 13.51
C LEU A 153 6.92 18.22 13.40
N ARG A 154 7.45 18.36 12.18
CA ARG A 154 8.77 18.97 11.92
C ARG A 154 8.80 20.46 12.21
N GLY A 155 7.71 21.17 11.91
CA GLY A 155 7.56 22.58 12.28
C GLY A 155 7.59 22.78 13.79
N ASP A 156 6.84 21.96 14.52
CA ASP A 156 6.76 22.04 15.98
C ASP A 156 8.10 21.71 16.66
N ASN A 157 8.81 20.69 16.19
CA ASN A 157 10.15 20.34 16.70
C ASN A 157 11.20 21.42 16.41
N MET A 158 11.00 22.27 15.40
CA MET A 158 11.90 23.38 15.09
C MET A 158 11.62 24.61 15.99
N LEU A 159 10.38 24.72 16.50
CA LEU A 159 9.96 25.78 17.43
C LEU A 159 10.29 25.44 18.90
N LEU A 160 10.36 24.16 19.24
CA LEU A 160 10.77 23.67 20.55
C LEU A 160 12.02 22.79 20.41
N PRO A 161 13.22 23.40 20.25
CA PRO A 161 14.46 22.63 20.30
C PRO A 161 14.51 21.93 21.66
N GLN A 162 14.50 20.60 21.64
CA GLN A 162 14.61 19.77 22.84
C GLN A 162 15.98 20.08 23.48
N VAL A 163 15.94 20.70 24.66
CA VAL A 163 17.09 20.89 25.56
C VAL A 163 17.47 19.56 26.19
#